data_AF-A0A7Y1ZZF5-F1
#
_entry.id   AF-A0A7Y1ZZF5-F1
#
_cell.length_a   1.000
_cell.length_b   1.000
_cell.length_c   1.000
_cell.angle_alpha   90.00
_cell.angle_beta   90.00
_cell.angle_gamma   90.00
#
_symmetry.space_group_name_H-M   'P 1'
#
loop_
_entity.id
_entity.type
_entity.pdbx_description
1 polymer ?
#
loop_
_entity_poly.entity_id
_entity_poly.type
_entity_poly.pdbx_seq_one_letter_code
_entity_poly.pdbx_strand_id
1 'polypeptide(L)' 'MVHSSTNFYEITFMRGLLEANRIPSIVLNKQDSAYLAFGLVELHVRNEDFMRAKYLIDNKEGE' A
#
# COMPACT_ATOMS: atom_id res chain seq x y z
N MET A 1 5.81 4.76 4.01
CA MET A 1 4.50 4.07 4.04
C MET A 1 3.45 5.01 3.51
N VAL A 2 2.72 4.64 2.46
CA VAL A 2 1.63 5.44 1.89
C VAL A 2 0.25 4.95 2.33
N HIS A 3 0.10 3.64 2.57
CA HIS A 3 -1.11 3.00 3.10
C HIS A 3 -0.76 1.76 3.91
N SER A 4 -1.65 1.33 4.80
CA SER A 4 -1.52 0.10 5.58
C SER A 4 -2.89 -0.47 5.92
N SER A 5 -3.05 -1.79 5.84
CA SER A 5 -4.30 -2.47 6.17
C SER A 5 -4.03 -3.87 6.72
N THR A 6 -4.99 -4.43 7.46
CA THR A 6 -4.99 -5.86 7.80
C THR A 6 -5.42 -6.72 6.61
N ASN A 7 -6.02 -6.12 5.58
CA ASN A 7 -6.45 -6.80 4.38
C ASN A 7 -5.34 -6.79 3.31
N PHE A 8 -4.71 -7.96 3.09
CA PHE A 8 -3.67 -8.11 2.08
C PHE A 8 -4.16 -7.83 0.65
N TYR A 9 -5.40 -8.17 0.33
CA TYR A 9 -5.97 -7.95 -1.00
C TYR A 9 -6.13 -6.46 -1.31
N GLU A 10 -6.54 -5.67 -0.32
CA GLU A 10 -6.65 -4.21 -0.43
C GLU A 10 -5.29 -3.59 -0.79
N ILE A 11 -4.24 -3.97 -0.06
CA ILE A 11 -2.88 -3.48 -0.32
C ILE A 11 -2.37 -3.92 -1.69
N THR A 12 -2.67 -5.16 -2.09
CA THR A 12 -2.27 -5.68 -3.41
C THR A 12 -3.00 -4.97 -4.55
N PHE A 13 -4.28 -4.66 -4.37
CA PHE A 13 -5.06 -3.86 -5.32
C PHE A 13 -4.46 -2.46 -5.49
N MET A 14 -4.18 -1.77 -4.38
CA MET A 14 -3.54 -0.45 -4.40
C MET A 14 -2.14 -0.49 -5.03
N ARG A 15 -1.36 -1.55 -4.77
CA ARG A 15 -0.08 -1.77 -5.44
C ARG A 15 -0.24 -1.84 -6.97
N GLY A 16 -1.23 -2.58 -7.45
CA GLY A 16 -1.54 -2.67 -8.88
C GLY A 16 -1.96 -1.32 -9.49
N LEU A 17 -2.74 -0.53 -8.77
CA LEU A 17 -3.08 0.85 -9.17
C LEU A 17 -1.84 1.73 -9.33
N LEU A 18 -0.91 1.66 -8.38
CA LEU A 18 0.35 2.42 -8.44
C LEU A 18 1.23 1.93 -9.60
N GLU A 19 1.33 0.63 -9.81
CA GLU A 19 2.07 0.03 -10.92
C GLU A 19 1.55 0.47 -12.29
N ALA A 20 0.22 0.47 -12.48
CA ALA A 20 -0.42 0.97 -13.70
C ALA A 20 -0.13 2.47 -13.96
N ASN A 21 0.14 3.23 -12.90
CA ASN A 21 0.52 4.65 -12.96
C ASN A 21 2.04 4.89 -13.00
N ARG A 22 2.83 3.83 -13.17
CA ARG A 22 4.30 3.83 -13.20
C ARG A 22 4.93 4.34 -11.91
N ILE A 23 4.31 4.03 -10.78
CA ILE A 23 4.82 4.33 -9.44
C ILE A 23 5.35 3.04 -8.82
N PRO A 24 6.67 2.88 -8.70
CA PRO A 24 7.25 1.71 -8.04
C PRO A 24 6.83 1.65 -6.58
N SER A 25 6.31 0.50 -6.15
CA SER A 25 5.87 0.27 -4.78
C SER A 25 6.29 -1.10 -4.27
N ILE A 26 6.49 -1.20 -2.97
CA ILE A 26 6.82 -2.45 -2.27
C ILE A 26 5.78 -2.74 -1.19
N VAL A 27 5.46 -4.01 -1.01
CA VAL A 27 4.55 -4.48 0.05
C VAL A 27 5.39 -5.12 1.14
N LEU A 28 5.21 -4.65 2.37
CA LEU A 28 5.81 -5.24 3.55
C LEU A 28 4.70 -5.96 4.34
N ASN A 29 4.67 -7.29 4.24
CA ASN A 29 3.74 -8.11 5.00
C ASN A 29 4.30 -8.38 6.41
N LYS A 30 3.79 -7.70 7.43
CA LYS A 30 4.18 -7.94 8.83
C LYS A 30 3.29 -9.00 9.51
N GLN A 31 2.26 -9.54 8.84
CA GLN A 31 1.42 -10.62 9.39
C GLN A 31 2.20 -11.93 9.45
N ASP A 32 2.94 -12.25 8.39
CA ASP A 32 3.70 -13.51 8.31
C ASP A 32 4.86 -13.57 9.32
N SER A 33 5.25 -12.43 9.89
CA SER A 33 6.37 -12.31 10.83
C SER A 33 5.94 -12.22 12.30
N ALA A 34 4.66 -12.00 12.58
CA ALA A 34 4.18 -11.67 13.92
C ALA A 34 3.58 -12.90 14.63
N TYR A 35 4.40 -13.60 15.41
CA TYR A 35 3.91 -14.47 16.48
C TYR A 35 3.12 -13.59 17.48
N LEU A 36 1.80 -13.73 17.55
CA LEU A 36 0.87 -13.15 18.56
C LEU A 36 0.29 -11.74 18.33
N ALA A 37 0.74 -10.97 17.32
CA ALA A 37 0.12 -9.67 17.00
C ALA A 37 -0.50 -9.72 15.60
N PHE A 38 -1.76 -9.27 15.44
CA PHE A 38 -2.36 -9.08 14.13
C PHE A 38 -1.53 -8.05 13.36
N GLY A 39 -0.63 -8.52 12.49
CA GLY A 39 0.25 -7.67 11.71
C GLY A 39 -0.51 -6.83 10.70
N LEU A 40 0.09 -5.69 10.32
CA LEU A 40 -0.38 -4.91 9.18
C LEU A 40 0.41 -5.29 7.93
N VAL A 41 -0.25 -5.18 6.80
CA VAL A 41 0.38 -5.18 5.49
C VAL A 41 0.56 -3.72 5.09
N GLU A 42 1.79 -3.31 4.85
CA GLU A 42 2.13 -1.93 4.53
C GLU A 42 2.51 -1.77 3.06
N LEU A 43 2.03 -0.70 2.43
CA LEU A 43 2.44 -0.27 1.10
C LEU A 43 3.42 0.89 1.22
N HIS A 44 4.57 0.76 0.58
CA HIS A 44 5.61 1.79 0.56
C HIS A 44 5.98 2.18 -0.86
N VAL A 45 6.32 3.45 -1.02
CA VAL A 45 6.81 4.07 -2.26
C VAL A 45 8.05 4.89 -1.93
N ARG A 46 8.80 5.30 -2.95
CA ARG A 46 9.89 6.28 -2.77
C ARG A 46 9.32 7.64 -2.37
N ASN A 47 10.10 8.43 -1.63
CA ASN A 47 9.68 9.75 -1.16
C ASN A 47 9.26 10.69 -2.30
N GLU A 48 9.94 10.62 -3.45
CA GLU A 48 9.63 11.39 -4.66
C GLU A 48 8.23 11.11 -5.21
N ASP A 49 7.71 9.90 -5.00
CA ASP A 49 6.40 9.48 -5.49
C ASP A 49 5.29 9.61 -4.45
N PHE A 50 5.63 9.94 -3.19
CA PHE A 50 4.72 9.87 -2.04
C PHE A 50 3.43 10.67 -2.26
N MET A 51 3.55 11.94 -2.64
CA MET A 51 2.41 12.83 -2.84
C MET A 51 1.48 12.32 -3.94
N ARG A 52 2.07 11.86 -5.06
CA ARG A 52 1.31 11.34 -6.20
C ARG A 52 0.63 10.02 -5.88
N ALA A 53 1.32 9.12 -5.18
CA ALA A 53 0.76 7.85 -4.74
C ALA A 53 -0.40 8.05 -3.76
N LYS A 54 -0.23 8.96 -2.78
CA LYS A 54 -1.26 9.27 -1.79
C LYS A 54 -2.52 9.85 -2.44
N TYR A 55 -2.35 10.79 -3.38
CA TYR A 55 -3.45 11.33 -4.18
C TYR A 55 -4.22 10.23 -4.93
N LEU A 56 -3.52 9.31 -5.63
CA LEU A 56 -4.19 8.25 -6.39
C LEU A 56 -4.99 7.28 -5.50
N ILE A 57 -4.46 6.97 -4.32
CA ILE A 57 -5.12 6.08 -3.35
C ILE A 57 -6.37 6.76 -2.77
N ASP A 58 -6.24 8.01 -2.29
CA ASP A 58 -7.33 8.71 -1.62
C ASP A 58 -8.49 9.06 -2.59
N ASN A 59 -8.22 9.33 -3.86
CA ASN A 59 -9.25 9.61 -4.86
C ASN A 59 -9.95 8.35 -5.39
N LYS A 60 -9.44 7.14 -5.09
CA LYS A 60 -10.11 5.88 -5.44
C LYS A 60 -11.10 5.39 -4.39
N GLU A 61 -11.01 5.87 -3.15
CA GLU A 61 -11.99 5.58 -2.09
C GLU A 61 -13.27 6.45 -2.19
N GLY A 62 -13.30 7.42 -3.13
CA GLY A 62 -14.40 8.38 -3.32
C GLY A 62 -15.29 8.16 -4.56
N GLU A 63 -15.12 7.06 -5.30
CA GLU A 63 -16.05 6.57 -6.34
C GLU A 63 -16.89 5.41 -5.80
#